data_AF-A0A094CGP7-F1
#
_entry.id   AF-A0A094CGP7-F1
#
_cell.length_a   1.000
_cell.length_b   1.000
_cell.length_c   1.000
_cell.angle_alpha   90.00
_cell.angle_beta   90.00
_cell.angle_gamma   90.00
#
_symmetry.space_group_name_H-M   'P 1'
#
loop_
_entity.id
_entity.type
_entity.pdbx_description
1 polymer ?
#
loop_
_entity_poly.entity_id
_entity_poly.type
_entity_poly.pdbx_seq_one_letter_code
_entity_poly.pdbx_strand_id
1 'polypeptide(L)'
;MAPPSETSANYQQQYTEFIASLTAYHQKRGTNFEPEPRVGNKHVDLLQLFKTVVERGGYDKVSDEKLAWRKMGQDFNLGTANLPALAFSLKSTYYKNLAAYEISTIHGKEPPPKEILEDVTAKGGGLLERTVENYRPASRRETNTLGLEGSEASGDDGTPVRDLVGDETPGSGGRATRGLRQAPPQRVLFQPDTQPSRQRHNLLPPGSAPLPPRGASTSYNPSSNPDSFSQAVSNYEPRPQMPLTLRPVITPANNPSEFKRLRAAKEQLLNPLARPAPNARIMLPGTGFDGPNIYVRCLLALKSGVQAEQDYALHHLVKISMERGDKYRFESFAGLAEALVDKILEVSSLFYDVAWRVVYPDDGQQRDWNTLDGLEGTPDILERVEKLMRKDVDDSIQPENFSDKMLQVVEAALTLRNMVMLEDNAHYVSEMRPLRDMLSIVLNLPNLEALVELKHYALDIVEQLTKYIHFGANDPLYLSLLSQLDSPDRGAVLTSLRAISRISMNLEDTNRLEGIPPTTLQRILDWT
;
A
#
# COMPACT_ATOMS: atom_id res chain seq x y z
N MET A 1 -23.51 -38.84 -30.23
CA MET A 1 -22.13 -39.05 -30.68
C MET A 1 -21.25 -38.07 -29.92
N ALA A 2 -20.55 -38.53 -28.89
CA ALA A 2 -19.49 -37.76 -28.25
C ALA A 2 -18.23 -37.86 -29.14
N PRO A 3 -17.40 -36.79 -29.26
CA PRO A 3 -16.18 -36.87 -30.05
C PRO A 3 -15.19 -37.85 -29.40
N PRO A 4 -14.37 -38.54 -30.19
CA PRO A 4 -13.48 -39.59 -29.71
C PRO A 4 -12.36 -38.99 -28.86
N SER A 5 -12.11 -39.60 -27.70
CA SER A 5 -10.95 -39.28 -26.85
C SER A 5 -9.68 -39.54 -27.63
N GLU A 6 -8.94 -38.49 -27.97
CA GLU A 6 -7.58 -38.61 -28.52
C GLU A 6 -6.74 -39.50 -27.59
N THR A 7 -6.22 -40.59 -28.14
CA THR A 7 -5.37 -41.57 -27.44
C THR A 7 -4.19 -40.88 -26.76
N SER A 8 -3.94 -41.17 -25.48
CA SER A 8 -2.88 -40.58 -24.65
C SER A 8 -1.48 -40.66 -25.28
N ALA A 9 -1.22 -41.61 -26.17
CA ALA A 9 0.04 -41.75 -26.91
C ALA A 9 0.27 -40.65 -27.96
N ASN A 10 -0.78 -40.17 -28.64
CA ASN A 10 -0.68 -39.08 -29.62
C ASN A 10 -0.42 -37.75 -28.92
N TYR A 11 -1.08 -37.53 -27.77
CA TYR A 11 -0.83 -36.36 -26.93
C TYR A 11 0.62 -36.29 -26.41
N GLN A 12 1.18 -37.42 -25.98
CA GLN A 12 2.58 -37.50 -25.55
C GLN A 12 3.57 -37.20 -26.68
N GLN A 13 3.26 -37.61 -27.91
CA GLN A 13 4.06 -37.26 -29.09
C GLN A 13 3.99 -35.75 -29.40
N GLN A 14 2.78 -35.18 -29.42
CA GLN A 14 2.58 -33.73 -29.59
C GLN A 14 3.30 -32.92 -28.50
N TYR A 15 3.26 -33.37 -27.25
CA TYR A 15 3.97 -32.74 -26.15
C TYR A 15 5.48 -32.79 -26.36
N THR A 16 6.03 -33.94 -26.76
CA THR A 16 7.47 -34.10 -26.99
C THR A 16 7.95 -33.22 -28.15
N GLU A 17 7.19 -33.13 -29.23
CA GLU A 17 7.48 -32.25 -30.38
C GLU A 17 7.39 -30.77 -30.01
N PHE A 18 6.39 -30.39 -29.22
CA PHE A 18 6.22 -29.03 -28.71
C PHE A 18 7.38 -28.61 -27.81
N ILE A 19 7.78 -29.47 -26.87
CA ILE A 19 8.93 -29.23 -25.99
C ILE A 19 10.23 -29.16 -26.79
N ALA A 20 10.40 -29.98 -27.84
CA ALA A 20 11.57 -29.90 -28.72
C ALA A 20 11.65 -28.57 -29.48
N SER A 21 10.50 -28.09 -29.98
CA SER A 21 10.39 -26.80 -30.67
C SER A 21 10.63 -25.62 -29.72
N LEU A 22 10.08 -25.66 -28.50
CA LEU A 22 10.36 -24.67 -27.46
C LEU A 22 11.84 -24.68 -27.06
N THR A 23 12.45 -25.86 -26.91
CA THR A 23 13.87 -25.98 -26.56
C THR A 23 14.75 -25.33 -27.63
N ALA A 24 14.48 -25.59 -28.91
CA ALA A 24 15.20 -24.96 -30.01
C ALA A 24 15.01 -23.43 -30.04
N TYR A 25 13.80 -22.95 -29.71
CA TYR A 25 13.48 -21.53 -29.61
C TYR A 25 14.25 -20.84 -28.47
N HIS A 26 14.26 -21.43 -27.29
CA HIS A 26 14.99 -20.91 -26.12
C HIS A 26 16.52 -20.97 -26.31
N GLN A 27 17.04 -22.00 -26.99
CA GLN A 27 18.45 -22.07 -27.40
C GLN A 27 18.82 -20.94 -28.35
N LYS A 28 17.98 -20.64 -29.35
CA LYS A 28 18.19 -19.51 -30.28
C LYS A 28 18.16 -18.15 -29.57
N ARG A 29 17.31 -18.01 -28.54
CA ARG A 29 17.16 -16.76 -27.77
C ARG A 29 18.14 -16.63 -26.60
N GLY A 30 18.87 -17.70 -26.25
CA GLY A 30 19.86 -17.72 -25.18
C GLY A 30 19.28 -17.67 -23.77
N THR A 31 18.13 -18.31 -23.55
CA THR A 31 17.37 -18.30 -22.28
C THR A 31 17.36 -19.70 -21.64
N ASN A 32 17.31 -19.76 -20.31
CA ASN A 32 17.26 -21.05 -19.60
C ASN A 32 15.83 -21.60 -19.60
N PHE A 33 15.63 -22.74 -20.29
CA PHE A 33 14.33 -23.39 -20.40
C PHE A 33 14.24 -24.60 -19.48
N GLU A 34 13.16 -24.68 -18.69
CA GLU A 34 12.84 -25.83 -17.85
C GLU A 34 11.66 -26.59 -18.48
N PRO A 35 11.89 -27.81 -19.02
CA PRO A 35 10.85 -28.57 -19.72
C PRO A 35 9.69 -29.04 -18.83
N GLU A 36 9.93 -29.27 -17.54
CA GLU A 36 8.95 -29.78 -16.58
C GLU A 36 8.84 -28.88 -15.33
N PRO A 37 8.34 -27.63 -15.49
CA PRO A 37 8.30 -26.70 -14.37
C PRO A 37 7.28 -27.16 -13.31
N ARG A 38 7.67 -26.98 -12.05
CA ARG A 38 6.85 -27.33 -10.89
C ARG A 38 6.15 -26.09 -10.33
N VAL A 39 4.84 -26.17 -10.15
CA VAL A 39 4.05 -25.16 -9.44
C VAL A 39 3.47 -25.81 -8.17
N GLY A 40 3.98 -25.40 -7.01
CA GLY A 40 3.69 -26.08 -5.75
C GLY A 40 4.21 -27.53 -5.75
N ASN A 41 3.31 -28.49 -5.54
CA ASN A 41 3.65 -29.92 -5.50
C ASN A 41 3.30 -30.67 -6.81
N LYS A 42 2.93 -29.96 -7.88
CA LYS A 42 2.52 -30.56 -9.16
C LYS A 42 3.39 -30.07 -10.31
N HIS A 43 3.62 -30.97 -11.27
CA HIS A 43 4.20 -30.63 -12.56
C HIS A 43 3.10 -30.00 -13.44
N VAL A 44 3.44 -28.91 -14.12
CA VAL A 44 2.51 -28.22 -15.02
C VAL A 44 2.77 -28.65 -16.46
N ASP A 45 1.72 -29.10 -17.12
CA ASP A 45 1.77 -29.40 -18.55
C ASP A 45 1.81 -28.11 -19.37
N LEU A 46 2.98 -27.83 -19.96
CA LEU A 46 3.22 -26.63 -20.76
C LEU A 46 2.38 -26.58 -22.05
N LEU A 47 2.07 -27.73 -22.66
CA LEU A 47 1.25 -27.76 -23.89
C LEU A 47 -0.20 -27.44 -23.56
N GLN A 48 -0.72 -28.03 -22.48
CA GLN A 48 -2.08 -27.74 -22.02
C GLN A 48 -2.21 -26.29 -21.57
N LEU A 49 -1.23 -25.78 -20.80
CA LEU A 49 -1.20 -24.39 -20.36
C LEU A 49 -1.16 -23.40 -21.54
N PHE A 50 -0.33 -23.68 -22.55
CA PHE A 50 -0.24 -22.87 -23.76
C PHE A 50 -1.56 -22.83 -24.53
N LYS A 51 -2.16 -23.98 -24.81
CA LYS A 51 -3.45 -24.07 -25.52
C LYS A 51 -4.55 -23.29 -24.78
N THR A 52 -4.66 -23.49 -23.48
CA THR A 52 -5.68 -22.83 -22.65
C THR A 52 -5.51 -21.31 -22.56
N VAL A 53 -4.29 -20.78 -22.52
CA VAL A 53 -4.05 -19.32 -22.51
C VAL A 53 -4.32 -18.71 -23.88
N VAL A 54 -3.94 -19.40 -24.97
CA VAL A 54 -4.22 -18.97 -26.34
C VAL A 54 -5.74 -18.95 -26.62
N GLU A 55 -6.48 -19.97 -26.18
CA GLU A 55 -7.95 -20.00 -26.29
C GLU A 55 -8.63 -18.83 -25.55
N ARG A 56 -8.05 -18.38 -24.44
CA ARG A 56 -8.54 -17.22 -23.66
C ARG A 56 -8.05 -15.87 -24.22
N GLY A 57 -7.41 -15.87 -25.38
CA GLY A 57 -7.01 -14.65 -26.09
C GLY A 57 -5.64 -14.10 -25.71
N GLY A 58 -4.81 -14.93 -25.08
CA GLY A 58 -3.40 -14.69 -24.84
C GLY A 58 -3.04 -14.07 -23.50
N TYR A 59 -1.73 -14.00 -23.22
CA TYR A 59 -1.23 -13.58 -21.90
C TYR A 59 -1.76 -12.21 -21.42
N ASP A 60 -1.87 -11.24 -22.33
CA ASP A 60 -2.27 -9.86 -21.98
C ASP A 60 -3.73 -9.81 -21.52
N LYS A 61 -4.65 -10.42 -22.28
CA LYS A 61 -6.08 -10.47 -21.91
C LYS A 61 -6.31 -11.25 -20.62
N VAL A 62 -5.58 -12.35 -20.44
CA VAL A 62 -5.68 -13.18 -19.23
C VAL A 62 -5.07 -12.48 -18.01
N SER A 63 -4.10 -11.58 -18.22
CA SER A 63 -3.51 -10.77 -17.14
C SER A 63 -4.33 -9.52 -16.81
N ASP A 64 -5.11 -8.99 -17.75
CA ASP A 64 -6.01 -7.85 -17.53
C ASP A 64 -7.32 -8.27 -16.84
N GLU A 65 -7.81 -9.50 -17.06
CA GLU A 65 -9.01 -10.01 -16.38
C GLU A 65 -8.74 -10.32 -14.89
N LYS A 66 -9.53 -9.70 -14.00
CA LYS A 66 -9.45 -9.94 -12.56
C LYS A 66 -9.66 -11.42 -12.23
N LEU A 67 -8.73 -11.97 -11.44
CA LEU A 67 -8.75 -13.35 -10.93
C LEU A 67 -8.67 -14.46 -11.99
N ALA A 68 -8.42 -14.15 -13.27
CA ALA A 68 -8.34 -15.18 -14.33
C ALA A 68 -7.24 -16.22 -14.04
N TRP A 69 -6.04 -15.79 -13.66
CA TRP A 69 -4.97 -16.70 -13.24
C TRP A 69 -5.33 -17.59 -12.03
N ARG A 70 -6.23 -17.13 -11.14
CA ARG A 70 -6.73 -17.94 -10.01
C ARG A 70 -7.74 -18.99 -10.48
N LYS A 71 -8.64 -18.63 -11.40
CA LYS A 71 -9.55 -19.59 -12.05
C LYS A 71 -8.76 -20.67 -12.79
N MET A 72 -7.70 -20.28 -13.50
CA MET A 72 -6.80 -21.26 -14.15
C MET A 72 -6.09 -22.16 -13.15
N GLY A 73 -5.59 -21.63 -12.03
CA GLY A 73 -5.01 -22.46 -10.99
C GLY A 73 -5.96 -23.52 -10.42
N GLN A 74 -7.28 -23.24 -10.44
CA GLN A 74 -8.32 -24.21 -10.09
C GLN A 74 -8.54 -25.26 -11.20
N ASP A 75 -8.60 -24.84 -12.47
CA ASP A 75 -8.75 -25.74 -13.63
C ASP A 75 -7.59 -26.76 -13.73
N PHE A 76 -6.39 -26.36 -13.33
CA PHE A 76 -5.20 -27.23 -13.28
C PHE A 76 -5.07 -28.02 -11.95
N ASN A 77 -6.10 -27.98 -11.10
CA ASN A 77 -6.17 -28.65 -9.79
C ASN A 77 -4.92 -28.42 -8.92
N LEU A 78 -4.33 -27.22 -8.90
CA LEU A 78 -3.06 -26.96 -8.20
C LEU A 78 -3.16 -26.98 -6.66
N GLY A 79 -4.38 -27.09 -6.13
CA GLY A 79 -4.71 -27.11 -4.70
C GLY A 79 -5.49 -25.87 -4.28
N THR A 80 -6.37 -26.01 -3.28
CA THR A 80 -7.19 -24.90 -2.77
C THR A 80 -6.50 -24.09 -1.67
N ALA A 81 -5.48 -24.67 -1.01
CA ALA A 81 -4.63 -23.96 -0.06
C ALA A 81 -3.63 -23.06 -0.83
N ASN A 82 -3.59 -21.77 -0.51
CA ASN A 82 -2.69 -20.78 -1.11
C ASN A 82 -2.88 -20.52 -2.62
N LEU A 83 -4.15 -20.54 -3.09
CA LEU A 83 -4.54 -20.20 -4.47
C LEU A 83 -3.89 -18.91 -5.04
N PRO A 84 -3.75 -17.80 -4.29
CA PRO A 84 -3.10 -16.59 -4.81
C PRO A 84 -1.62 -16.80 -5.17
N ALA A 85 -0.85 -17.47 -4.30
CA ALA A 85 0.56 -17.75 -4.52
C ALA A 85 0.76 -18.75 -5.68
N LEU A 86 -0.08 -19.80 -5.74
CA LEU A 86 -0.05 -20.78 -6.82
C LEU A 86 -0.40 -20.17 -8.18
N ALA A 87 -1.38 -19.27 -8.23
CA ALA A 87 -1.73 -18.53 -9.44
C ALA A 87 -0.58 -17.63 -9.91
N PHE A 88 0.15 -16.99 -8.99
CA PHE A 88 1.32 -16.19 -9.34
C PHE A 88 2.49 -17.05 -9.82
N SER A 89 2.71 -18.22 -9.21
CA SER A 89 3.70 -19.20 -9.69
C SER A 89 3.35 -19.72 -11.08
N LEU A 90 2.09 -20.04 -11.34
CA LEU A 90 1.61 -20.46 -12.67
C LEU A 90 1.82 -19.36 -13.72
N LYS A 91 1.48 -18.11 -13.37
CA LYS A 91 1.76 -16.93 -14.19
C LYS A 91 3.26 -16.76 -14.46
N SER A 92 4.10 -16.96 -13.45
CA SER A 92 5.56 -16.84 -13.58
C SER A 92 6.16 -17.92 -14.47
N THR A 93 5.65 -19.15 -14.40
CA THR A 93 6.04 -20.24 -15.30
C THR A 93 5.69 -19.93 -16.75
N TYR A 94 4.47 -19.42 -16.99
CA TYR A 94 4.04 -19.01 -18.32
C TYR A 94 4.89 -17.85 -18.86
N TYR A 95 5.11 -16.84 -18.03
CA TYR A 95 5.88 -15.64 -18.36
C TYR A 95 7.31 -15.95 -18.81
N LYS A 96 8.01 -16.87 -18.10
CA LYS A 96 9.40 -17.23 -18.41
C LYS A 96 9.54 -18.19 -19.59
N ASN A 97 8.63 -19.15 -19.72
CA ASN A 97 8.80 -20.28 -20.65
C ASN A 97 7.93 -20.20 -21.91
N LEU A 98 6.82 -19.46 -21.90
CA LEU A 98 5.82 -19.53 -22.98
C LEU A 98 5.49 -18.16 -23.61
N ALA A 99 5.60 -17.06 -22.87
CA ALA A 99 5.16 -15.75 -23.34
C ALA A 99 5.89 -15.25 -24.60
N ALA A 100 7.22 -15.41 -24.68
CA ALA A 100 7.97 -15.02 -25.87
C ALA A 100 7.66 -15.90 -27.10
N TYR A 101 7.43 -17.19 -26.86
CA TYR A 101 7.04 -18.13 -27.91
C TYR A 101 5.63 -17.81 -28.45
N GLU A 102 4.69 -17.44 -27.58
CA GLU A 102 3.35 -16.99 -27.96
C GLU A 102 3.39 -15.73 -28.83
N ILE A 103 4.14 -14.70 -28.40
CA ILE A 103 4.25 -13.42 -29.12
C ILE A 103 4.82 -13.62 -30.53
N SER A 104 5.82 -14.50 -30.67
CA SER A 104 6.45 -14.78 -31.96
C SER A 104 5.64 -15.71 -32.87
N THR A 105 4.96 -16.72 -32.32
CA THR A 105 4.28 -17.77 -33.13
C THR A 105 2.83 -17.41 -33.43
N ILE A 106 2.11 -16.83 -32.47
CA ILE A 106 0.68 -16.52 -32.60
C ILE A 106 0.48 -15.07 -33.08
N HIS A 107 1.23 -14.12 -32.53
CA HIS A 107 1.06 -12.70 -32.85
C HIS A 107 2.00 -12.19 -33.95
N GLY A 108 3.01 -12.98 -34.36
CA GLY A 108 3.94 -12.62 -35.44
C GLY A 108 4.77 -11.36 -35.18
N LYS A 109 4.87 -10.92 -33.91
CA LYS A 109 5.62 -9.73 -33.50
C LYS A 109 6.98 -10.12 -32.93
N GLU A 110 7.95 -9.22 -33.01
CA GLU A 110 9.23 -9.43 -32.34
C GLU A 110 9.04 -9.39 -30.81
N PRO A 111 9.41 -10.45 -30.09
CA PRO A 111 9.26 -10.49 -28.65
C PRO A 111 10.25 -9.50 -27.99
N PRO A 112 9.89 -8.91 -26.84
CA PRO A 112 10.78 -8.02 -26.11
C PRO A 112 12.15 -8.67 -25.80
N PRO A 113 13.24 -7.88 -25.70
CA PRO A 113 14.57 -8.40 -25.40
C PRO A 113 14.62 -9.17 -24.07
N LYS A 114 15.57 -10.10 -23.99
CA LYS A 114 15.68 -11.04 -22.87
C LYS A 114 15.80 -10.39 -21.48
N GLU A 115 16.47 -9.25 -21.44
CA GLU A 115 16.73 -8.47 -20.22
C GLU A 115 15.46 -7.83 -19.64
N ILE A 116 14.39 -7.71 -20.46
CA ILE A 116 13.13 -7.06 -20.11
C ILE A 116 12.01 -8.08 -19.88
N LEU A 117 12.09 -9.26 -20.51
CA LEU A 117 11.07 -10.30 -20.41
C LEU A 117 11.47 -11.45 -19.48
N GLU A 118 12.66 -12.05 -19.60
CA GLU A 118 12.99 -13.23 -18.79
C GLU A 118 13.67 -12.91 -17.45
N ASP A 119 14.43 -11.82 -17.39
CA ASP A 119 15.17 -11.39 -16.18
C ASP A 119 14.28 -10.62 -15.18
N VAL A 120 13.03 -10.33 -15.58
CA VAL A 120 12.06 -9.57 -14.80
C VAL A 120 11.02 -10.51 -14.20
N THR A 121 10.54 -10.21 -12.99
CA THR A 121 9.41 -10.96 -12.41
C THR A 121 8.14 -10.73 -13.22
N ALA A 122 7.17 -11.68 -13.20
CA ALA A 122 5.87 -11.55 -13.89
C ALA A 122 4.93 -10.45 -13.31
N LYS A 123 5.50 -9.45 -12.62
CA LYS A 123 4.81 -8.26 -12.11
C LYS A 123 4.85 -7.18 -13.20
N GLY A 124 3.68 -6.76 -13.65
CA GLY A 124 3.50 -5.75 -14.71
C GLY A 124 2.38 -6.14 -15.68
N GLY A 125 1.86 -5.16 -16.43
CA GLY A 125 0.75 -5.29 -17.39
C GLY A 125 1.10 -5.98 -18.71
N GLY A 126 0.36 -5.72 -19.80
CA GLY A 126 0.53 -6.38 -21.09
C GLY A 126 1.96 -6.41 -21.64
N LEU A 127 2.30 -7.47 -22.36
CA LEU A 127 3.59 -7.77 -22.97
C LEU A 127 3.66 -7.34 -24.45
N LEU A 128 2.53 -7.26 -25.16
CA LEU A 128 2.50 -7.00 -26.61
C LEU A 128 2.96 -5.59 -27.01
N GLU A 129 2.88 -4.61 -26.10
CA GLU A 129 3.25 -3.20 -26.34
C GLU A 129 4.57 -2.78 -25.67
N ARG A 130 5.27 -3.72 -25.03
CA ARG A 130 6.53 -3.44 -24.32
C ARG A 130 7.71 -3.36 -25.30
N THR A 131 8.24 -2.16 -25.51
CA THR A 131 9.49 -1.91 -26.22
C THR A 131 10.59 -1.45 -25.26
N VAL A 132 11.85 -1.48 -25.69
CA VAL A 132 13.00 -0.99 -24.90
C VAL A 132 12.82 0.48 -24.48
N GLU A 133 12.11 1.27 -25.28
CA GLU A 133 11.85 2.69 -25.01
C GLU A 133 10.68 2.92 -24.04
N ASN A 134 9.68 2.03 -23.99
CA ASN A 134 8.53 2.13 -23.09
C ASN A 134 8.74 1.44 -21.73
N TYR A 135 9.71 0.52 -21.63
CA TYR A 135 9.95 -0.22 -20.39
C TYR A 135 10.91 0.53 -19.46
N ARG A 136 10.37 1.12 -18.39
CA ARG A 136 11.17 1.60 -17.25
C ARG A 136 11.26 0.48 -16.21
N PRO A 137 12.44 -0.14 -15.97
CA PRO A 137 12.58 -1.11 -14.90
C PRO A 137 12.24 -0.43 -13.57
N ALA A 138 11.38 -1.06 -12.76
CA ALA A 138 11.14 -0.62 -11.39
C ALA A 138 12.49 -0.52 -10.69
N SER A 139 12.85 0.69 -10.23
CA SER A 139 14.12 0.96 -9.57
C SER A 139 14.35 -0.08 -8.48
N ARG A 140 15.52 -0.73 -8.53
CA ARG A 140 15.97 -1.74 -7.59
C ARG A 140 16.19 -1.09 -6.22
N ARG A 141 15.11 -0.81 -5.49
CA ARG A 141 15.18 -0.63 -4.04
C ARG A 141 15.58 -1.97 -3.47
N GLU A 142 16.77 -2.02 -2.88
CA GLU A 142 17.28 -3.16 -2.12
C GLU A 142 16.20 -3.60 -1.12
N THR A 143 15.50 -4.67 -1.46
CA THR A 143 14.44 -5.26 -0.64
C THR A 143 15.07 -6.40 0.15
N ASN A 144 15.41 -6.11 1.41
CA ASN A 144 15.51 -7.14 2.42
C ASN A 144 14.12 -7.75 2.61
N THR A 145 14.01 -9.02 2.27
CA THR A 145 12.84 -9.88 2.41
C THR A 145 12.48 -10.13 3.88
N LEU A 146 11.20 -9.92 4.27
CA LEU A 146 10.37 -10.80 5.13
C LEU A 146 8.96 -10.20 5.38
N GLY A 147 7.90 -10.85 4.87
CA GLY A 147 6.46 -10.67 5.23
C GLY A 147 5.83 -9.37 4.72
N LEU A 148 4.58 -9.29 4.23
CA LEU A 148 3.37 -10.09 4.40
C LEU A 148 2.50 -9.87 3.16
N GLU A 149 1.84 -10.91 2.65
CA GLU A 149 0.86 -10.81 1.57
C GLU A 149 -0.38 -10.03 2.05
N GLY A 150 -0.84 -9.08 1.23
CA GLY A 150 -2.16 -8.44 1.39
C GLY A 150 -2.14 -6.93 1.38
N SER A 151 -2.01 -6.31 0.20
CA SER A 151 -2.50 -4.95 -0.10
C SER A 151 -2.37 -4.68 -1.61
N GLU A 152 -3.36 -5.14 -2.39
CA GLU A 152 -3.60 -4.63 -3.76
C GLU A 152 -4.44 -3.33 -3.72
N ALA A 153 -4.10 -2.42 -2.80
CA ALA A 153 -4.79 -1.14 -2.66
C ALA A 153 -3.88 -0.08 -1.99
N SER A 154 -2.69 0.16 -2.53
CA SER A 154 -1.98 1.41 -2.27
C SER A 154 -0.89 1.59 -3.33
N GLY A 155 -1.17 2.42 -4.34
CA GLY A 155 -0.17 2.91 -5.27
C GLY A 155 0.73 3.91 -4.56
N ASP A 156 1.65 3.41 -3.75
CA ASP A 156 2.78 4.19 -3.22
C ASP A 156 3.75 4.46 -4.38
N ASP A 157 3.52 5.58 -5.04
CA ASP A 157 4.50 6.22 -5.91
C ASP A 157 4.75 7.57 -5.26
N GLY A 158 5.89 7.67 -4.57
CA GLY A 158 6.38 8.94 -4.07
C GLY A 158 6.46 9.94 -5.21
N THR A 159 6.04 11.17 -4.93
CA THR A 159 6.04 12.29 -5.88
C THR A 159 7.33 12.35 -6.71
N PRO A 160 7.27 12.50 -8.05
CA PRO A 160 8.46 12.59 -8.87
C PRO A 160 9.27 13.85 -8.52
N VAL A 161 10.58 13.68 -8.39
CA VAL A 161 11.54 14.79 -8.30
C VAL A 161 11.55 15.51 -9.64
N ARG A 162 11.39 16.83 -9.57
CA ARG A 162 11.37 17.75 -10.70
C ARG A 162 12.71 17.70 -11.46
N ASP A 163 12.68 17.38 -12.75
CA ASP A 163 13.80 17.57 -13.66
C ASP A 163 14.12 19.07 -13.78
N LEU A 164 15.27 19.47 -13.25
CA LEU A 164 15.85 20.78 -13.51
C LEU A 164 16.53 20.74 -14.87
N VAL A 165 15.83 21.22 -15.90
CA VAL A 165 16.44 21.66 -17.14
C VAL A 165 17.31 22.88 -16.80
N GLY A 166 18.62 22.69 -16.86
CA GLY A 166 19.60 23.74 -16.62
C GLY A 166 19.65 24.70 -17.80
N ASP A 167 19.45 25.98 -17.51
CA ASP A 167 19.81 27.08 -18.41
C ASP A 167 21.14 27.67 -17.92
N GLU A 168 22.09 27.81 -18.84
CA GLU A 168 23.45 28.21 -18.55
C GLU A 168 23.56 29.70 -18.25
N THR A 169 24.26 30.07 -17.17
CA THR A 169 24.99 31.35 -17.13
C THR A 169 26.20 31.27 -16.20
N PRO A 170 27.37 31.84 -16.57
CA PRO A 170 28.64 31.54 -15.93
C PRO A 170 29.07 32.62 -14.92
N GLY A 171 29.64 32.16 -13.79
CA GLY A 171 30.57 32.96 -12.99
C GLY A 171 30.27 33.00 -11.48
N SER A 172 31.03 32.24 -10.69
CA SER A 172 31.87 32.76 -9.60
C SER A 172 32.43 31.64 -8.70
N GLY A 173 33.74 31.43 -8.76
CA GLY A 173 34.62 31.43 -7.58
C GLY A 173 34.46 30.39 -6.46
N GLY A 174 35.01 29.19 -6.68
CA GLY A 174 36.00 28.54 -5.81
C GLY A 174 35.75 28.32 -4.31
N ARG A 175 35.80 27.04 -3.88
CA ARG A 175 36.65 26.59 -2.75
C ARG A 175 36.91 25.08 -2.80
N ALA A 176 38.17 24.75 -2.57
CA ALA A 176 38.80 23.48 -2.86
C ALA A 176 38.61 22.40 -1.76
N THR A 177 38.68 21.17 -2.25
CA THR A 177 39.15 19.90 -1.67
C THR A 177 39.79 19.92 -0.27
N ARG A 178 39.38 18.97 0.59
CA ARG A 178 40.18 18.51 1.73
C ARG A 178 39.94 17.03 2.03
N GLY A 179 40.85 16.18 1.58
CA GLY A 179 40.97 14.80 2.03
C GLY A 179 41.79 14.68 3.33
N LEU A 180 41.58 13.57 4.06
CA LEU A 180 42.56 12.73 4.79
C LEU A 180 41.95 12.07 6.04
N ARG A 181 41.95 10.73 6.06
CA ARG A 181 42.82 9.90 6.95
C ARG A 181 42.62 8.40 6.67
N GLN A 182 43.68 7.75 6.20
CA GLN A 182 43.87 6.29 6.19
C GLN A 182 44.25 5.82 7.62
N ALA A 183 43.72 4.68 8.05
CA ALA A 183 44.06 4.05 9.33
C ALA A 183 45.37 3.23 9.23
N PRO A 184 46.20 3.16 10.29
CA PRO A 184 47.46 2.41 10.27
C PRO A 184 47.27 0.89 10.48
N PRO A 185 48.21 0.05 9.99
CA PRO A 185 48.07 -1.41 10.00
C PRO A 185 48.30 -2.03 11.39
N GLN A 186 47.52 -3.08 11.70
CA GLN A 186 47.57 -3.83 12.96
C GLN A 186 48.88 -4.64 13.12
N ARG A 187 49.44 -4.61 14.34
CA ARG A 187 50.61 -5.41 14.76
C ARG A 187 50.29 -6.92 14.76
N VAL A 188 51.17 -7.70 14.16
CA VAL A 188 51.21 -9.17 14.27
C VAL A 188 51.90 -9.54 15.59
N LEU A 189 51.22 -10.31 16.44
CA LEU A 189 51.76 -10.82 17.70
C LEU A 189 52.51 -12.15 17.44
N PHE A 190 53.72 -12.23 17.99
CA PHE A 190 54.66 -13.35 17.95
C PHE A 190 54.04 -14.67 18.42
N GLN A 191 54.18 -15.76 17.64
CA GLN A 191 53.96 -17.14 18.09
C GLN A 191 55.32 -17.83 18.30
N PRO A 192 55.59 -18.46 19.45
CA PRO A 192 56.70 -19.39 19.57
C PRO A 192 56.27 -20.80 19.15
N ASP A 193 57.10 -21.45 18.34
CA ASP A 193 56.95 -22.83 17.89
C ASP A 193 57.00 -23.83 19.05
N THR A 194 55.99 -24.68 19.16
CA THR A 194 56.02 -25.87 20.03
C THR A 194 56.02 -27.13 19.17
N GLN A 195 57.21 -27.67 18.90
CA GLN A 195 57.35 -29.04 18.39
C GLN A 195 57.00 -30.08 19.47
N PRO A 196 56.44 -31.26 19.12
CA PRO A 196 56.15 -32.31 20.09
C PRO A 196 57.37 -33.21 20.32
N SER A 197 57.69 -33.44 21.59
CA SER A 197 58.67 -34.45 22.02
C SER A 197 58.00 -35.83 22.20
N ARG A 198 58.51 -36.78 21.41
CA ARG A 198 58.69 -38.23 21.62
C ARG A 198 57.71 -39.06 22.47
N GLN A 199 57.24 -40.11 21.80
CA GLN A 199 56.65 -41.36 22.26
C GLN A 199 57.45 -42.10 23.37
N ARG A 200 56.73 -42.86 24.20
CA ARG A 200 57.22 -44.12 24.75
C ARG A 200 56.18 -45.24 24.60
N HIS A 201 56.63 -46.30 23.95
CA HIS A 201 56.02 -47.62 23.86
C HIS A 201 55.81 -48.27 25.23
N ASN A 202 54.78 -49.11 25.35
CA ASN A 202 54.93 -50.40 26.02
C ASN A 202 54.11 -51.48 25.30
N LEU A 203 54.82 -52.58 25.04
CA LEU A 203 54.48 -53.78 24.28
C LEU A 203 54.06 -54.90 25.26
N LEU A 204 52.95 -55.61 24.97
CA LEU A 204 52.79 -57.07 24.79
C LEU A 204 51.79 -57.68 25.82
N PRO A 205 51.26 -58.92 25.65
CA PRO A 205 51.11 -59.80 24.47
C PRO A 205 49.66 -60.35 24.28
N PRO A 206 49.38 -61.16 23.24
CA PRO A 206 48.03 -61.51 22.78
C PRO A 206 47.50 -62.84 23.33
N GLY A 207 46.18 -62.96 23.47
CA GLY A 207 45.53 -64.27 23.65
C GLY A 207 44.20 -64.24 24.40
N SER A 208 43.09 -64.05 23.67
CA SER A 208 41.79 -64.71 23.89
C SER A 208 40.71 -64.04 23.04
N ALA A 209 40.00 -64.83 22.24
CA ALA A 209 38.78 -64.39 21.57
C ALA A 209 37.65 -64.20 22.61
N PRO A 210 36.71 -63.27 22.37
CA PRO A 210 35.32 -63.66 22.60
C PRO A 210 34.32 -63.13 21.55
N LEU A 211 33.53 -64.08 21.07
CA LEU A 211 32.08 -64.11 20.77
C LEU A 211 31.29 -62.77 20.71
N PRO A 212 30.34 -62.62 19.75
CA PRO A 212 29.43 -61.48 19.73
C PRO A 212 28.42 -61.57 20.88
N PRO A 213 28.09 -60.45 21.55
CA PRO A 213 27.09 -60.45 22.60
C PRO A 213 25.69 -60.62 21.99
N ARG A 214 24.98 -61.66 22.48
CA ARG A 214 23.56 -61.88 22.23
C ARG A 214 22.77 -60.65 22.68
N GLY A 215 22.05 -60.03 21.75
CA GLY A 215 21.08 -58.99 22.02
C GLY A 215 19.93 -59.52 22.88
N ALA A 216 19.45 -58.66 23.79
CA ALA A 216 18.31 -58.95 24.66
C ALA A 216 17.05 -59.22 23.83
N SER A 217 16.44 -60.35 24.14
CA SER A 217 15.22 -60.86 23.54
C SER A 217 14.02 -59.97 23.90
N THR A 218 13.39 -59.37 22.90
CA THR A 218 12.02 -58.84 23.02
C THR A 218 11.14 -59.52 21.99
N SER A 219 10.85 -60.80 22.22
CA SER A 219 9.79 -61.51 21.50
C SER A 219 9.05 -62.39 22.51
N TYR A 220 8.18 -61.75 23.28
CA TYR A 220 7.15 -62.46 24.04
C TYR A 220 5.97 -62.67 23.10
N ASN A 221 5.83 -63.89 22.58
CA ASN A 221 4.69 -64.28 21.78
C ASN A 221 3.92 -65.34 22.56
N PRO A 222 2.81 -65.01 23.25
CA PRO A 222 1.98 -66.00 23.89
C PRO A 222 1.06 -66.60 22.83
N SER A 223 1.46 -67.75 22.30
CA SER A 223 0.53 -68.64 21.60
C SER A 223 -0.36 -69.37 22.60
N SER A 224 -1.59 -69.66 22.18
CA SER A 224 -2.56 -70.61 22.77
C SER A 224 -3.56 -70.11 23.82
N ASN A 225 -4.37 -69.09 23.51
CA ASN A 225 -5.75 -69.05 24.02
C ASN A 225 -6.69 -68.28 23.07
N PRO A 226 -7.67 -68.94 22.40
CA PRO A 226 -8.51 -68.27 21.40
C PRO A 226 -9.63 -67.40 21.99
N ASP A 227 -9.87 -67.44 23.31
CA ASP A 227 -10.98 -66.71 23.96
C ASP A 227 -10.61 -65.34 24.57
N SER A 228 -9.38 -64.85 24.35
CA SER A 228 -8.91 -63.58 24.92
C SER A 228 -8.58 -62.48 23.89
N PHE A 229 -9.13 -62.55 22.68
CA PHE A 229 -8.95 -61.51 21.66
C PHE A 229 -10.11 -60.51 21.64
N SER A 230 -9.84 -59.25 21.98
CA SER A 230 -10.76 -58.15 21.68
C SER A 230 -10.79 -57.89 20.17
N GLN A 231 -11.98 -57.83 19.56
CA GLN A 231 -12.18 -57.53 18.12
C GLN A 231 -11.53 -56.21 17.66
N ALA A 232 -11.19 -55.30 18.58
CA ALA A 232 -10.47 -54.06 18.30
C ALA A 232 -9.01 -54.27 17.84
N VAL A 233 -8.41 -55.44 18.06
CA VAL A 233 -7.00 -55.73 17.69
C VAL A 233 -6.87 -56.31 16.28
N SER A 234 -7.98 -56.81 15.69
CA SER A 234 -8.00 -57.48 14.38
C SER A 234 -7.63 -56.57 13.20
N ASN A 235 -7.83 -55.25 13.35
CA ASN A 235 -7.60 -54.25 12.30
C ASN A 235 -6.40 -53.32 12.60
N TYR A 236 -5.56 -53.66 13.58
CA TYR A 236 -4.38 -52.85 13.90
C TYR A 236 -3.24 -53.18 12.94
N GLU A 237 -3.05 -52.32 11.93
CA GLU A 237 -1.87 -52.37 11.07
C GLU A 237 -0.72 -51.62 11.77
N PRO A 238 0.35 -52.31 12.23
CA PRO A 238 1.42 -51.66 12.96
C PRO A 238 2.12 -50.66 12.04
N ARG A 239 2.15 -49.38 12.44
CA ARG A 239 2.90 -48.36 11.70
C ARG A 239 4.36 -48.81 11.57
N PRO A 240 4.95 -48.79 10.36
CA PRO A 240 6.34 -49.18 10.18
C PRO A 240 7.22 -48.33 11.11
N GLN A 241 7.99 -48.99 11.97
CA GLN A 241 8.89 -48.30 12.90
C GLN A 241 9.89 -47.48 12.08
N MET A 242 9.82 -46.16 12.23
CA MET A 242 10.77 -45.26 11.61
C MET A 242 12.17 -45.62 12.16
N PRO A 243 13.14 -45.99 11.30
CA PRO A 243 14.45 -46.38 11.79
C PRO A 243 15.09 -45.19 12.50
N LEU A 244 15.26 -45.32 13.83
CA LEU A 244 16.02 -44.38 14.63
C LEU A 244 17.45 -44.37 14.10
N THR A 245 17.83 -43.31 13.39
CA THR A 245 19.22 -43.11 12.99
C THR A 245 20.03 -42.74 14.23
N LEU A 246 20.48 -43.76 14.97
CA LEU A 246 21.33 -43.57 16.14
C LEU A 246 22.66 -43.00 15.68
N ARG A 247 22.79 -41.68 15.74
CA ARG A 247 24.09 -41.03 15.54
C ARG A 247 24.98 -41.40 16.73
N PRO A 248 26.16 -41.98 16.50
CA PRO A 248 27.05 -42.34 17.59
C PRO A 248 27.41 -41.08 18.38
N VAL A 249 27.19 -41.12 19.70
CA VAL A 249 27.54 -40.01 20.58
C VAL A 249 29.07 -39.89 20.60
N ILE A 250 29.58 -38.76 20.11
CA ILE A 250 31.01 -38.47 20.11
C ILE A 250 31.38 -38.09 21.54
N THR A 251 32.07 -39.00 22.23
CA THR A 251 32.61 -38.79 23.57
C THR A 251 34.14 -38.67 23.49
N PRO A 252 34.79 -38.09 24.53
CA PRO A 252 36.25 -38.05 24.60
C PRO A 252 36.91 -39.42 24.48
N ALA A 253 36.20 -40.48 24.89
CA ALA A 253 36.68 -41.86 24.84
C ALA A 253 36.46 -42.54 23.47
N ASN A 254 35.35 -42.22 22.77
CA ASN A 254 35.01 -42.85 21.49
C ASN A 254 35.71 -42.19 20.29
N ASN A 255 35.87 -40.86 20.29
CA ASN A 255 36.59 -40.15 19.22
C ASN A 255 37.20 -38.83 19.73
N PRO A 256 38.44 -38.86 20.29
CA PRO A 256 39.04 -37.71 20.96
C PRO A 256 39.38 -36.54 20.04
N SER A 257 39.65 -36.78 18.75
CA SER A 257 39.96 -35.72 17.78
C SER A 257 38.71 -34.94 17.36
N GLU A 258 37.63 -35.65 17.02
CA GLU A 258 36.34 -35.00 16.71
C GLU A 258 35.72 -34.34 17.94
N PHE A 259 35.87 -34.91 19.14
CA PHE A 259 35.41 -34.26 20.37
C PHE A 259 36.15 -32.93 20.64
N LYS A 260 37.48 -32.89 20.44
CA LYS A 260 38.26 -31.65 20.55
C LYS A 260 37.84 -30.62 19.49
N ARG A 261 37.61 -31.06 18.24
CA ARG A 261 37.14 -30.19 17.15
C ARG A 261 35.77 -29.60 17.45
N LEU A 262 34.81 -30.41 17.91
CA LEU A 262 33.46 -29.97 18.30
C LEU A 262 33.49 -29.00 19.48
N ARG A 263 34.36 -29.24 20.48
CA ARG A 263 34.54 -28.34 21.61
C ARG A 263 35.13 -26.99 21.19
N ALA A 264 36.17 -27.00 20.35
CA ALA A 264 36.76 -25.78 19.82
C ALA A 264 35.76 -24.99 18.96
N ALA A 265 34.97 -25.68 18.11
CA ALA A 265 33.90 -25.05 17.35
C ALA A 265 32.81 -24.45 18.25
N LYS A 266 32.44 -25.15 19.34
CA LYS A 266 31.48 -24.65 20.33
C LYS A 266 32.01 -23.42 21.07
N GLU A 267 33.28 -23.43 21.49
CA GLU A 267 33.94 -22.28 22.12
C GLU A 267 34.04 -21.08 21.15
N GLN A 268 34.29 -21.31 19.86
CA GLN A 268 34.23 -20.27 18.82
C GLN A 268 32.83 -19.69 18.65
N LEU A 269 31.77 -20.52 18.75
CA LEU A 269 30.36 -20.09 18.66
C LEU A 269 29.89 -19.29 19.88
N LEU A 270 30.49 -19.57 21.05
CA LEU A 270 30.27 -18.86 22.30
C LEU A 270 31.09 -17.57 22.42
N ASN A 271 32.08 -17.35 21.54
CA ASN A 271 32.86 -16.13 21.51
C ASN A 271 31.99 -14.94 21.01
N PRO A 272 31.70 -13.93 21.84
CA PRO A 272 30.82 -12.81 21.48
C PRO A 272 31.34 -11.98 20.29
N LEU A 273 32.66 -11.98 20.08
CA LEU A 273 33.35 -11.25 19.02
C LEU A 273 33.38 -11.99 17.67
N ALA A 274 33.06 -13.29 17.65
CA ALA A 274 33.09 -14.13 16.45
C ALA A 274 31.70 -14.43 15.88
N ARG A 275 30.63 -13.94 16.52
CA ARG A 275 29.29 -13.99 15.95
C ARG A 275 29.23 -12.95 14.82
N PRO A 276 29.03 -13.34 13.54
CA PRO A 276 28.48 -12.38 12.59
C PRO A 276 27.19 -11.85 13.23
N ALA A 277 27.06 -10.53 13.35
CA ALA A 277 25.90 -9.91 13.94
C ALA A 277 24.65 -10.59 13.39
N PRO A 278 23.69 -11.03 14.23
CA PRO A 278 22.44 -11.55 13.70
C PRO A 278 21.91 -10.50 12.72
N ASN A 279 21.63 -10.90 11.49
CA ASN A 279 21.05 -10.02 10.46
C ASN A 279 19.69 -9.42 10.90
N ALA A 280 19.15 -9.84 12.04
CA ALA A 280 18.29 -9.01 12.85
C ALA A 280 19.14 -7.97 13.60
N ARG A 281 19.55 -6.89 12.91
CA ARG A 281 19.69 -5.61 13.61
C ARG A 281 18.37 -5.47 14.37
N ILE A 282 18.41 -5.45 15.70
CA ILE A 282 17.32 -4.83 16.46
C ILE A 282 17.27 -3.43 15.89
N MET A 283 16.34 -3.18 14.96
CA MET A 283 16.23 -1.89 14.31
C MET A 283 15.78 -0.94 15.40
N LEU A 284 16.63 0.02 15.75
CA LEU A 284 16.27 1.02 16.73
C LEU A 284 15.12 1.86 16.14
N PRO A 285 14.19 2.35 16.97
CA PRO A 285 13.19 3.32 16.53
C PRO A 285 13.87 4.46 15.74
N GLY A 286 13.39 4.72 14.52
CA GLY A 286 13.99 5.71 13.61
C GLY A 286 15.08 5.19 12.66
N THR A 287 15.44 3.90 12.69
CA THR A 287 16.41 3.32 11.74
C THR A 287 15.75 2.30 10.82
N GLY A 288 15.47 2.70 9.58
CA GLY A 288 15.04 1.80 8.50
C GLY A 288 13.60 1.28 8.55
N PHE A 289 12.75 1.82 9.43
CA PHE A 289 11.30 1.66 9.32
C PHE A 289 10.76 2.73 8.38
N ASP A 290 10.00 2.33 7.36
CA ASP A 290 9.16 3.26 6.62
C ASP A 290 8.17 3.89 7.62
N GLY A 291 8.09 5.22 7.59
CA GLY A 291 7.23 5.98 8.49
C GLY A 291 5.74 5.70 8.25
N PRO A 292 4.85 6.35 9.01
CA PRO A 292 3.43 6.29 8.72
C PRO A 292 3.17 6.78 7.29
N ASN A 293 2.15 6.21 6.65
CA ASN A 293 1.69 6.63 5.33
C ASN A 293 1.54 8.16 5.28
N ILE A 294 1.93 8.80 4.16
CA ILE A 294 1.84 10.25 3.97
C ILE A 294 0.46 10.80 4.34
N TYR A 295 -0.63 10.08 4.05
CA TYR A 295 -1.98 10.51 4.42
C TYR A 295 -2.18 10.59 5.94
N VAL A 296 -1.72 9.57 6.67
CA VAL A 296 -1.79 9.52 8.14
C VAL A 296 -0.89 10.59 8.74
N ARG A 297 0.30 10.81 8.15
CA ARG A 297 1.20 11.88 8.57
C ARG A 297 0.54 13.24 8.39
N CYS A 298 -0.03 13.54 7.22
CA CYS A 298 -0.72 14.80 6.96
C CYS A 298 -1.92 15.00 7.91
N LEU A 299 -2.71 13.97 8.16
CA LEU A 299 -3.84 14.04 9.10
C LEU A 299 -3.39 14.38 10.53
N LEU A 300 -2.38 13.67 11.04
CA LEU A 300 -1.86 13.92 12.38
C LEU A 300 -1.15 15.26 12.49
N ALA A 301 -0.43 15.66 11.44
CA ALA A 301 0.19 16.98 11.33
C ALA A 301 -0.85 18.10 11.35
N LEU A 302 -1.97 17.95 10.62
CA LEU A 302 -3.09 18.89 10.64
C LEU A 302 -3.68 19.02 12.06
N LYS A 303 -3.91 17.88 12.74
CA LYS A 303 -4.43 17.82 14.12
C LYS A 303 -3.43 18.27 15.19
N SER A 304 -2.14 18.38 14.87
CA SER A 304 -1.10 18.68 15.87
C SER A 304 -1.14 20.13 16.38
N GLY A 305 -1.68 21.06 15.60
CA GLY A 305 -1.62 22.50 15.89
C GLY A 305 -0.23 23.13 15.70
N VAL A 306 0.76 22.37 15.23
CA VAL A 306 2.12 22.88 14.97
C VAL A 306 2.16 23.49 13.57
N GLN A 307 2.41 24.80 13.48
CA GLN A 307 2.39 25.57 12.22
C GLN A 307 3.18 24.88 11.09
N ALA A 308 4.45 24.56 11.33
CA ALA A 308 5.33 23.96 10.31
C ALA A 308 4.85 22.57 9.83
N GLU A 309 4.22 21.78 10.70
CA GLU A 309 3.65 20.48 10.32
C GLU A 309 2.33 20.67 9.56
N GLN A 310 1.51 21.65 9.94
CA GLN A 310 0.30 22.01 9.21
C GLN A 310 0.61 22.53 7.80
N ASP A 311 1.65 23.36 7.65
CA ASP A 311 2.13 23.83 6.33
C ASP A 311 2.58 22.65 5.45
N TYR A 312 3.37 21.74 6.03
CA TYR A 312 3.77 20.51 5.34
C TYR A 312 2.55 19.69 4.93
N ALA A 313 1.60 19.49 5.83
CA ALA A 313 0.41 18.69 5.59
C ALA A 313 -0.45 19.27 4.47
N LEU A 314 -0.78 20.55 4.55
CA LEU A 314 -1.66 21.23 3.61
C LEU A 314 -1.04 21.31 2.21
N HIS A 315 0.26 21.63 2.11
CA HIS A 315 0.98 21.59 0.85
C HIS A 315 0.84 20.22 0.13
N HIS A 316 1.02 19.12 0.88
CA HIS A 316 0.91 17.77 0.30
C HIS A 316 -0.55 17.41 0.01
N LEU A 317 -1.48 17.78 0.87
CA LEU A 317 -2.91 17.51 0.68
C LEU A 317 -3.47 18.21 -0.56
N VAL A 318 -3.10 19.47 -0.80
CA VAL A 318 -3.47 20.20 -2.02
C VAL A 318 -2.95 19.45 -3.25
N LYS A 319 -1.66 19.09 -3.27
CA LYS A 319 -1.05 18.36 -4.40
C LYS A 319 -1.73 17.02 -4.67
N ILE A 320 -1.94 16.23 -3.63
CA ILE A 320 -2.60 14.92 -3.71
C ILE A 320 -4.04 15.07 -4.22
N SER A 321 -4.80 16.04 -3.68
CA SER A 321 -6.19 16.28 -4.08
C SER A 321 -6.30 16.72 -5.54
N MET A 322 -5.29 17.41 -6.07
CA MET A 322 -5.23 17.84 -7.46
C MET A 322 -4.81 16.71 -8.41
N GLU A 323 -3.74 15.98 -8.08
CA GLU A 323 -3.17 14.95 -8.95
C GLU A 323 -3.96 13.63 -8.92
N ARG A 324 -4.59 13.30 -7.77
CA ARG A 324 -5.26 12.02 -7.51
C ARG A 324 -6.66 12.17 -6.90
N GLY A 325 -7.30 13.32 -7.10
CA GLY A 325 -8.63 13.61 -6.52
C GLY A 325 -9.73 12.62 -6.95
N ASP A 326 -9.60 11.99 -8.11
CA ASP A 326 -10.52 10.97 -8.63
C ASP A 326 -10.61 9.70 -7.75
N LYS A 327 -9.55 9.39 -7.01
CA LYS A 327 -9.45 8.21 -6.15
C LYS A 327 -9.37 8.55 -4.67
N TYR A 328 -9.19 9.82 -4.34
CA TYR A 328 -8.98 10.26 -2.98
C TYR A 328 -10.34 10.42 -2.28
N ARG A 329 -10.74 9.39 -1.53
CA ARG A 329 -12.04 9.36 -0.82
C ARG A 329 -11.88 9.67 0.65
N PHE A 330 -12.82 10.44 1.23
CA PHE A 330 -12.82 10.73 2.68
C PHE A 330 -13.06 9.48 3.53
N GLU A 331 -13.86 8.52 3.05
CA GLU A 331 -14.12 7.25 3.74
C GLU A 331 -12.82 6.46 4.02
N SER A 332 -11.86 6.50 3.09
CA SER A 332 -10.56 5.83 3.24
C SER A 332 -9.69 6.46 4.33
N PHE A 333 -9.97 7.70 4.74
CA PHE A 333 -9.17 8.50 5.66
C PHE A 333 -10.06 9.23 6.67
N ALA A 334 -10.67 8.44 7.55
CA ALA A 334 -11.56 8.94 8.60
C ALA A 334 -10.93 10.06 9.44
N GLY A 335 -11.67 11.14 9.67
CA GLY A 335 -11.20 12.30 10.43
C GLY A 335 -10.53 13.40 9.60
N LEU A 336 -10.28 13.20 8.29
CA LEU A 336 -9.67 14.21 7.43
C LEU A 336 -10.64 15.35 7.10
N ALA A 337 -11.90 15.03 6.78
CA ALA A 337 -12.90 16.04 6.46
C ALA A 337 -13.13 16.97 7.66
N GLU A 338 -13.25 16.40 8.85
CA GLU A 338 -13.39 17.09 10.13
C GLU A 338 -12.17 18.00 10.39
N ALA A 339 -10.96 17.47 10.22
CA ALA A 339 -9.74 18.25 10.44
C ALA A 339 -9.58 19.42 9.44
N LEU A 340 -10.03 19.24 8.18
CA LEU A 340 -10.08 20.34 7.21
C LEU A 340 -11.12 21.38 7.60
N VAL A 341 -12.31 20.97 8.04
CA VAL A 341 -13.37 21.88 8.53
C VAL A 341 -12.88 22.69 9.73
N ASP A 342 -12.27 22.04 10.71
CA ASP A 342 -11.69 22.70 11.89
C ASP A 342 -10.63 23.73 11.46
N LYS A 343 -9.77 23.37 10.50
CA LYS A 343 -8.74 24.28 10.01
C LYS A 343 -9.34 25.50 9.30
N ILE A 344 -10.41 25.32 8.52
CA ILE A 344 -11.09 26.43 7.83
C ILE A 344 -11.79 27.35 8.84
N LEU A 345 -12.39 26.80 9.91
CA LEU A 345 -13.05 27.57 10.96
C LEU A 345 -12.13 28.55 11.68
N GLU A 346 -10.82 28.29 11.71
CA GLU A 346 -9.81 29.20 12.28
C GLU A 346 -9.83 30.59 11.62
N VAL A 347 -10.32 30.72 10.38
CA VAL A 347 -10.46 32.00 9.67
C VAL A 347 -11.23 33.03 10.49
N SER A 348 -12.22 32.60 11.26
CA SER A 348 -13.05 33.50 12.06
C SER A 348 -12.23 34.23 13.11
N SER A 349 -11.16 33.61 13.63
CA SER A 349 -10.29 34.21 14.64
C SER A 349 -9.43 35.36 14.09
N LEU A 350 -9.26 35.43 12.76
CA LEU A 350 -8.55 36.51 12.09
C LEU A 350 -9.40 37.78 12.00
N PHE A 351 -10.71 37.65 11.79
CA PHE A 351 -11.62 38.79 11.56
C PHE A 351 -12.52 39.12 12.75
N TYR A 352 -12.68 38.19 13.69
CA TYR A 352 -13.52 38.33 14.87
C TYR A 352 -12.79 37.85 16.12
N ASP A 353 -13.27 38.28 17.29
CA ASP A 353 -12.80 37.75 18.58
C ASP A 353 -13.55 36.46 18.96
N VAL A 354 -13.38 35.42 18.13
CA VAL A 354 -13.99 34.10 18.34
C VAL A 354 -13.04 32.99 17.92
N ALA A 355 -13.09 31.88 18.64
CA ALA A 355 -12.47 30.61 18.25
C ALA A 355 -13.54 29.53 18.30
N TRP A 356 -14.06 29.16 17.13
CA TRP A 356 -15.08 28.13 17.01
C TRP A 356 -14.52 26.76 17.37
N ARG A 357 -15.31 25.95 18.08
CA ARG A 357 -14.98 24.56 18.40
C ARG A 357 -16.20 23.69 18.16
N VAL A 358 -16.00 22.58 17.46
CA VAL A 358 -17.04 21.56 17.28
C VAL A 358 -17.06 20.68 18.52
N VAL A 359 -18.24 20.50 19.12
CA VAL A 359 -18.45 19.69 20.33
C VAL A 359 -19.57 18.69 20.07
N TYR A 360 -19.41 17.45 20.54
CA TYR A 360 -20.45 16.43 20.44
C TYR A 360 -21.18 16.27 21.80
N PRO A 361 -22.50 15.97 21.80
CA PRO A 361 -23.31 15.96 23.02
C PRO A 361 -22.79 15.06 24.16
N ASP A 362 -22.08 13.98 23.81
CA ASP A 362 -21.51 13.03 24.78
C ASP A 362 -20.21 13.52 25.44
N ASP A 363 -19.63 14.64 24.97
CA ASP A 363 -18.34 15.13 25.46
C ASP A 363 -18.43 15.82 26.84
N GLY A 364 -19.63 16.01 27.38
CA GLY A 364 -19.84 16.62 28.70
C GLY A 364 -19.33 18.06 28.84
N GLN A 365 -18.96 18.71 27.73
CA GLN A 365 -18.48 20.09 27.69
C GLN A 365 -19.66 21.08 27.74
N GLN A 366 -19.44 22.20 28.42
CA GLN A 366 -20.42 23.29 28.47
C GLN A 366 -20.57 23.90 27.07
N ARG A 367 -21.83 24.12 26.67
CA ARG A 367 -22.18 24.80 25.41
C ARG A 367 -21.91 26.29 25.58
N ASP A 368 -20.72 26.73 25.20
CA ASP A 368 -20.35 28.14 25.14
C ASP A 368 -20.83 28.78 23.82
N TRP A 369 -20.85 30.11 23.77
CA TRP A 369 -21.28 30.86 22.58
C TRP A 369 -20.49 30.50 21.30
N ASN A 370 -19.21 30.14 21.47
CA ASN A 370 -18.28 29.76 20.41
C ASN A 370 -18.24 28.24 20.12
N THR A 371 -19.21 27.47 20.63
CA THR A 371 -19.31 26.03 20.36
C THR A 371 -20.35 25.74 19.27
N LEU A 372 -19.99 24.84 18.35
CA LEU A 372 -20.83 24.33 17.27
C LEU A 372 -21.25 22.89 17.60
N ASP A 373 -22.53 22.56 17.39
CA ASP A 373 -23.04 21.21 17.65
C ASP A 373 -22.68 20.26 16.51
N GLY A 374 -21.82 19.28 16.80
CA GLY A 374 -21.32 18.34 15.80
C GLY A 374 -22.34 17.33 15.29
N LEU A 375 -23.46 17.11 16.01
CA LEU A 375 -24.46 16.09 15.69
C LEU A 375 -25.68 16.69 14.99
N GLU A 376 -26.26 17.73 15.59
CA GLU A 376 -27.51 18.34 15.11
C GLU A 376 -27.27 19.59 14.24
N GLY A 377 -26.07 20.20 14.34
CA GLY A 377 -25.76 21.50 13.73
C GLY A 377 -26.25 22.67 14.57
N THR A 378 -25.91 23.89 14.13
CA THR A 378 -26.12 25.11 14.91
C THR A 378 -27.14 26.03 14.23
N PRO A 379 -28.45 25.91 14.51
CA PRO A 379 -29.49 26.65 13.79
C PRO A 379 -29.42 28.17 14.01
N ASP A 380 -28.86 28.63 15.13
CA ASP A 380 -28.72 30.04 15.47
C ASP A 380 -27.38 30.66 15.00
N ILE A 381 -26.60 29.95 14.17
CA ILE A 381 -25.24 30.36 13.82
C ILE A 381 -25.16 31.76 13.18
N LEU A 382 -26.13 32.14 12.34
CA LEU A 382 -26.14 33.46 11.71
C LEU A 382 -26.32 34.58 12.73
N GLU A 383 -27.20 34.39 13.72
CA GLU A 383 -27.38 35.35 14.80
C GLU A 383 -26.11 35.46 15.66
N ARG A 384 -25.38 34.35 15.83
CA ARG A 384 -24.12 34.37 16.56
C ARG A 384 -23.05 35.15 15.83
N VAL A 385 -22.88 34.90 14.53
CA VAL A 385 -21.91 35.59 13.66
C VAL A 385 -22.19 37.09 13.59
N GLU A 386 -23.46 37.49 13.51
CA GLU A 386 -23.84 38.91 13.47
C GLU A 386 -23.44 39.67 14.75
N LYS A 387 -23.53 39.01 15.91
CA LYS A 387 -23.19 39.60 17.23
C LYS A 387 -21.70 39.61 17.54
N LEU A 388 -20.84 39.03 16.68
CA LEU A 388 -19.39 38.98 16.93
C LEU A 388 -18.73 40.36 16.80
N MET A 389 -17.79 40.64 17.70
CA MET A 389 -16.96 41.84 17.63
C MET A 389 -15.95 41.71 16.50
N ARG A 390 -16.04 42.61 15.51
CA ARG A 390 -15.09 42.68 14.39
C ARG A 390 -13.74 43.22 14.85
N LYS A 391 -12.67 42.60 14.35
CA LYS A 391 -11.31 43.11 14.47
C LYS A 391 -11.03 44.13 13.37
N ASP A 392 -10.18 45.09 13.67
CA ASP A 392 -9.70 46.06 12.69
C ASP A 392 -8.62 45.40 11.84
N VAL A 393 -8.93 45.08 10.59
CA VAL A 393 -8.05 44.37 9.65
C VAL A 393 -7.93 45.23 8.38
N ASP A 394 -6.71 45.56 8.00
CA ASP A 394 -6.39 46.30 6.79
C ASP A 394 -5.97 45.33 5.67
N ASP A 395 -6.71 45.32 4.56
CA ASP A 395 -6.42 44.47 3.41
C ASP A 395 -5.08 44.78 2.73
N SER A 396 -4.57 46.02 2.87
CA SER A 396 -3.39 46.47 2.13
C SER A 396 -2.07 45.99 2.74
N ILE A 397 -2.03 45.87 4.08
CA ILE A 397 -0.80 45.55 4.82
C ILE A 397 -1.13 44.53 5.90
N GLN A 398 -0.74 43.29 5.65
CA GLN A 398 -1.01 42.17 6.55
C GLN A 398 0.27 41.74 7.30
N PRO A 399 0.18 41.43 8.61
CA PRO A 399 1.27 40.79 9.34
C PRO A 399 1.62 39.41 8.77
N GLU A 400 2.88 38.99 8.90
CA GLU A 400 3.36 37.65 8.47
C GLU A 400 2.49 36.52 9.03
N ASN A 401 2.25 36.51 10.34
CA ASN A 401 1.40 35.52 11.00
C ASN A 401 -0.05 35.48 10.47
N PHE A 402 -0.58 36.62 10.00
CA PHE A 402 -1.92 36.67 9.41
C PHE A 402 -1.90 36.01 8.03
N SER A 403 -0.93 36.38 7.20
CA SER A 403 -0.75 35.83 5.86
C SER A 403 -0.54 34.31 5.88
N ASP A 404 0.30 33.81 6.79
CA ASP A 404 0.57 32.38 6.91
C ASP A 404 -0.67 31.58 7.32
N LYS A 405 -1.42 32.08 8.31
CA LYS A 405 -2.68 31.45 8.73
C LYS A 405 -3.73 31.51 7.62
N MET A 406 -3.84 32.63 6.92
CA MET A 406 -4.78 32.77 5.81
C MET A 406 -4.43 31.81 4.67
N LEU A 407 -3.14 31.66 4.34
CA LEU A 407 -2.68 30.69 3.34
C LEU A 407 -3.07 29.26 3.74
N GLN A 408 -2.83 28.85 5.00
CA GLN A 408 -3.23 27.54 5.48
C GLN A 408 -4.74 27.29 5.38
N VAL A 409 -5.55 28.29 5.75
CA VAL A 409 -7.02 28.22 5.64
C VAL A 409 -7.44 28.03 4.17
N VAL A 410 -6.85 28.81 3.27
CA VAL A 410 -7.15 28.75 1.84
C VAL A 410 -6.73 27.41 1.24
N GLU A 411 -5.56 26.87 1.59
CA GLU A 411 -5.11 25.55 1.17
C GLU A 411 -6.01 24.41 1.69
N ALA A 412 -6.49 24.53 2.94
CA ALA A 412 -7.46 23.59 3.51
C ALA A 412 -8.80 23.64 2.76
N ALA A 413 -9.30 24.85 2.49
CA ALA A 413 -10.52 25.05 1.71
C ALA A 413 -10.39 24.54 0.28
N LEU A 414 -9.26 24.78 -0.40
CA LEU A 414 -8.97 24.27 -1.74
C LEU A 414 -8.91 22.74 -1.76
N THR A 415 -8.26 22.13 -0.76
CA THR A 415 -8.22 20.67 -0.61
C THR A 415 -9.63 20.12 -0.48
N LEU A 416 -10.43 20.66 0.44
CA LEU A 416 -11.81 20.24 0.66
C LEU A 416 -12.65 20.42 -0.61
N ARG A 417 -12.53 21.57 -1.27
CA ARG A 417 -13.19 21.89 -2.55
C ARG A 417 -12.86 20.88 -3.63
N ASN A 418 -11.58 20.54 -3.82
CA ASN A 418 -11.16 19.55 -4.83
C ASN A 418 -11.71 18.15 -4.50
N MET A 419 -11.70 17.79 -3.22
CA MET A 419 -12.18 16.48 -2.76
C MET A 419 -13.68 16.30 -3.00
N VAL A 420 -14.50 17.32 -2.74
CA VAL A 420 -15.95 17.24 -2.95
C VAL A 420 -16.37 17.33 -4.42
N MET A 421 -15.44 17.53 -5.36
CA MET A 421 -15.73 17.36 -6.79
C MET A 421 -16.03 15.91 -7.14
N LEU A 422 -15.56 14.95 -6.32
CA LEU A 422 -15.96 13.56 -6.40
C LEU A 422 -17.34 13.38 -5.74
N GLU A 423 -18.30 12.81 -6.48
CA GLU A 423 -19.70 12.66 -6.02
C GLU A 423 -19.83 11.89 -4.71
N ASP A 424 -19.05 10.81 -4.56
CA ASP A 424 -19.05 10.00 -3.32
C ASP A 424 -18.59 10.81 -2.11
N ASN A 425 -17.58 11.68 -2.29
CA ASN A 425 -17.11 12.55 -1.23
C ASN A 425 -18.15 13.61 -0.88
N ALA A 426 -18.78 14.22 -1.90
CA ALA A 426 -19.85 15.19 -1.69
C ALA A 426 -21.03 14.58 -0.91
N HIS A 427 -21.44 13.36 -1.27
CA HIS A 427 -22.48 12.65 -0.54
C HIS A 427 -22.04 12.37 0.91
N TYR A 428 -20.84 11.82 1.12
CA TYR A 428 -20.31 11.54 2.46
C TYR A 428 -20.29 12.77 3.36
N VAL A 429 -19.75 13.90 2.88
CA VAL A 429 -19.66 15.10 3.72
C VAL A 429 -20.97 15.89 3.81
N SER A 430 -21.98 15.61 2.97
CA SER A 430 -23.29 16.27 3.04
C SER A 430 -24.05 15.98 4.34
N GLU A 431 -23.73 14.86 5.00
CA GLU A 431 -24.28 14.47 6.29
C GLU A 431 -23.63 15.22 7.45
N MET A 432 -22.39 15.68 7.29
CA MET A 432 -21.60 16.38 8.31
C MET A 432 -22.19 17.77 8.61
N ARG A 433 -22.81 17.93 9.80
CA ARG A 433 -23.37 19.22 10.23
C ARG A 433 -22.33 20.33 10.44
N PRO A 434 -21.14 20.06 11.02
CA PRO A 434 -20.07 21.06 11.12
C PRO A 434 -19.67 21.69 9.79
N LEU A 435 -19.73 20.93 8.70
CA LEU A 435 -19.43 21.46 7.37
C LEU A 435 -20.43 22.53 6.96
N ARG A 436 -21.72 22.33 7.24
CA ARG A 436 -22.78 23.30 6.93
C ARG A 436 -22.64 24.57 7.77
N ASP A 437 -22.33 24.41 9.06
CA ASP A 437 -22.07 25.53 9.96
C ASP A 437 -20.84 26.33 9.48
N MET A 438 -19.75 25.65 9.12
CA MET A 438 -18.54 26.27 8.57
C MET A 438 -18.84 27.05 7.28
N LEU A 439 -19.57 26.47 6.34
CA LEU A 439 -19.95 27.15 5.09
C LEU A 439 -20.83 28.38 5.37
N SER A 440 -21.77 28.29 6.31
CA SER A 440 -22.60 29.42 6.74
C SER A 440 -21.76 30.54 7.35
N ILE A 441 -20.76 30.21 8.17
CA ILE A 441 -19.83 31.19 8.75
C ILE A 441 -19.01 31.86 7.63
N VAL A 442 -18.38 31.07 6.76
CA VAL A 442 -17.47 31.57 5.71
C VAL A 442 -18.17 32.51 4.73
N LEU A 443 -19.40 32.17 4.30
CA LEU A 443 -20.16 33.01 3.37
C LEU A 443 -20.58 34.36 3.97
N ASN A 444 -20.74 34.43 5.30
CA ASN A 444 -21.11 35.65 6.03
C ASN A 444 -19.92 36.41 6.64
N LEU A 445 -18.68 35.99 6.35
CA LEU A 445 -17.49 36.79 6.68
C LEU A 445 -17.53 38.18 6.00
N PRO A 446 -16.78 39.19 6.48
CA PRO A 446 -16.78 40.51 5.87
C PRO A 446 -16.36 40.48 4.39
N ASN A 447 -16.80 41.49 3.64
CA ASN A 447 -16.44 41.63 2.22
C ASN A 447 -15.08 42.34 2.10
N LEU A 448 -14.03 41.54 2.17
CA LEU A 448 -12.62 41.94 2.07
C LEU A 448 -11.95 41.19 0.91
N GLU A 449 -10.94 41.79 0.27
CA GLU A 449 -10.27 41.21 -0.89
C GLU A 449 -9.57 39.89 -0.54
N ALA A 450 -8.98 39.81 0.66
CA ALA A 450 -8.32 38.60 1.15
C ALA A 450 -9.27 37.39 1.26
N LEU A 451 -10.58 37.63 1.43
CA LEU A 451 -11.59 36.58 1.62
C LEU A 451 -12.25 36.12 0.32
N VAL A 452 -12.02 36.80 -0.80
CA VAL A 452 -12.70 36.52 -2.07
C VAL A 452 -12.46 35.08 -2.52
N GLU A 453 -11.21 34.62 -2.50
CA GLU A 453 -10.84 33.26 -2.91
C GLU A 453 -11.51 32.19 -2.01
N LEU A 454 -11.45 32.38 -0.69
CA LEU A 454 -12.06 31.47 0.27
C LEU A 454 -13.58 31.37 0.09
N LYS A 455 -14.27 32.50 -0.13
CA LYS A 455 -15.71 32.52 -0.39
C LYS A 455 -16.08 31.81 -1.69
N HIS A 456 -15.25 31.93 -2.73
CA HIS A 456 -15.45 31.18 -3.98
C HIS A 456 -15.29 29.67 -3.77
N TYR A 457 -14.29 29.23 -3.02
CA TYR A 457 -14.16 27.80 -2.67
C TYR A 457 -15.34 27.30 -1.84
N ALA A 458 -15.84 28.10 -0.89
CA ALA A 458 -17.03 27.76 -0.14
C ALA A 458 -18.26 27.62 -1.05
N LEU A 459 -18.47 28.52 -2.01
CA LEU A 459 -19.56 28.44 -2.99
C LEU A 459 -19.45 27.21 -3.90
N ASP A 460 -18.25 26.88 -4.37
CA ASP A 460 -17.99 25.68 -5.16
C ASP A 460 -18.29 24.40 -4.36
N ILE A 461 -17.93 24.38 -3.07
CA ILE A 461 -18.28 23.28 -2.17
C ILE A 461 -19.80 23.18 -2.06
N VAL A 462 -20.48 24.29 -1.74
CA VAL A 462 -21.96 24.33 -1.62
C VAL A 462 -22.63 23.82 -2.89
N GLU A 463 -22.17 24.22 -4.08
CA GLU A 463 -22.71 23.77 -5.37
C GLU A 463 -22.69 22.23 -5.52
N GLN A 464 -21.67 21.56 -4.98
CA GLN A 464 -21.60 20.10 -5.02
C GLN A 464 -22.48 19.45 -3.96
N LEU A 465 -22.61 20.07 -2.78
CA LEU A 465 -23.39 19.52 -1.67
C LEU A 465 -24.89 19.65 -1.86
N THR A 466 -25.38 20.74 -2.46
CA THR A 466 -26.82 21.01 -2.53
C THR A 466 -27.62 19.90 -3.21
N LYS A 467 -27.00 19.12 -4.11
CA LYS A 467 -27.57 17.93 -4.76
C LYS A 467 -28.09 16.89 -3.77
N TYR A 468 -27.45 16.78 -2.60
CA TYR A 468 -27.73 15.78 -1.58
C TYR A 468 -28.40 16.36 -0.32
N ILE A 469 -28.72 17.66 -0.33
CA ILE A 469 -29.25 18.36 0.84
C ILE A 469 -30.67 18.87 0.55
N HIS A 470 -31.54 18.67 1.53
CA HIS A 470 -32.82 19.38 1.64
C HIS A 470 -32.63 20.62 2.52
N PHE A 471 -33.12 21.77 2.07
CA PHE A 471 -33.10 23.02 2.82
C PHE A 471 -34.49 23.40 3.31
N GLY A 472 -34.59 23.81 4.58
CA GLY A 472 -35.76 24.52 5.09
C GLY A 472 -35.63 26.03 4.90
N ALA A 473 -36.74 26.76 4.97
CA ALA A 473 -36.75 28.22 4.81
C ALA A 473 -35.86 28.98 5.83
N ASN A 474 -35.65 28.39 7.01
CA ASN A 474 -34.84 28.97 8.09
C ASN A 474 -33.44 28.36 8.20
N ASP A 475 -33.02 27.53 7.24
CA ASP A 475 -31.70 26.90 7.30
C ASP A 475 -30.59 27.97 7.13
N PRO A 476 -29.59 28.02 8.03
CA PRO A 476 -28.51 29.01 7.97
C PRO A 476 -27.75 29.04 6.64
N LEU A 477 -27.46 27.87 6.07
CA LEU A 477 -26.69 27.77 4.84
C LEU A 477 -27.55 28.22 3.65
N TYR A 478 -28.84 27.89 3.66
CA TYR A 478 -29.79 28.37 2.66
C TYR A 478 -29.91 29.89 2.65
N LEU A 479 -30.11 30.51 3.82
CA LEU A 479 -30.18 31.97 3.95
C LEU A 479 -28.87 32.64 3.52
N SER A 480 -27.73 32.03 3.85
CA SER A 480 -26.40 32.49 3.43
C SER A 480 -26.22 32.42 1.92
N LEU A 481 -26.75 31.39 1.26
CA LEU A 481 -26.70 31.23 -0.19
C LEU A 481 -27.59 32.25 -0.90
N LEU A 482 -28.77 32.53 -0.35
CA LEU A 482 -29.66 33.58 -0.89
C LEU A 482 -29.03 34.97 -0.77
N SER A 483 -28.30 35.26 0.31
CA SER A 483 -27.63 36.56 0.47
C SER A 483 -26.52 36.78 -0.58
N GLN A 484 -25.91 35.71 -1.11
CA GLN A 484 -24.91 35.82 -2.17
C GLN A 484 -25.49 36.24 -3.53
N LEU A 485 -26.80 36.10 -3.75
CA LEU A 485 -27.47 36.61 -4.97
C LEU A 485 -27.46 38.14 -5.05
N ASP A 486 -27.26 38.80 -3.91
CA ASP A 486 -27.14 40.25 -3.81
C ASP A 486 -25.68 40.74 -3.93
N SER A 487 -24.73 39.83 -4.16
CA SER A 487 -23.32 40.14 -4.30
C SER A 487 -23.03 40.96 -5.58
N PRO A 488 -22.11 41.93 -5.53
CA PRO A 488 -21.63 42.64 -6.73
C PRO A 488 -20.76 41.75 -7.63
N ASP A 489 -20.26 40.63 -7.11
CA ASP A 489 -19.44 39.71 -7.87
C ASP A 489 -20.29 38.72 -8.68
N ARG A 490 -20.12 38.78 -10.00
CA ARG A 490 -20.80 37.91 -10.95
C ARG A 490 -20.44 36.44 -10.74
N GLY A 491 -19.21 36.14 -10.34
CA GLY A 491 -18.76 34.77 -10.05
C GLY A 491 -19.61 34.15 -8.94
N ALA A 492 -19.66 34.83 -7.79
CA ALA A 492 -20.48 34.44 -6.65
C ALA A 492 -21.97 34.27 -7.00
N VAL A 493 -22.57 35.21 -7.75
CA VAL A 493 -23.99 35.13 -8.16
C VAL A 493 -24.25 33.89 -9.03
N LEU A 494 -23.40 33.63 -10.03
CA LEU A 494 -23.58 32.50 -10.95
C LEU A 494 -23.45 31.16 -10.23
N THR A 495 -22.44 30.99 -9.38
CA THR A 495 -22.26 29.76 -8.61
C THR A 495 -23.40 29.57 -7.61
N SER A 496 -23.88 30.65 -6.99
CA SER A 496 -25.04 30.59 -6.08
C SER A 496 -26.33 30.17 -6.80
N LEU A 497 -26.60 30.71 -7.99
CA LEU A 497 -27.75 30.29 -8.80
C LEU A 497 -27.66 28.81 -9.21
N ARG A 498 -26.45 28.34 -9.59
CA ARG A 498 -26.22 26.92 -9.87
C ARG A 498 -26.46 26.06 -8.64
N ALA A 499 -25.95 26.46 -7.49
CA ALA A 499 -26.16 25.74 -6.24
C ALA A 499 -27.66 25.65 -5.88
N ILE A 500 -28.41 26.77 -5.99
CA ILE A 500 -29.86 26.83 -5.72
C ILE A 500 -30.65 25.94 -6.69
N SER A 501 -30.35 26.01 -7.99
CA SER A 501 -31.02 25.17 -9.00
C SER A 501 -30.79 23.67 -8.81
N ARG A 502 -29.73 23.29 -8.07
CA ARG A 502 -29.34 21.90 -7.82
C ARG A 502 -29.76 21.35 -6.46
N ILE A 503 -30.43 22.15 -5.63
CA ILE A 503 -30.96 21.68 -4.33
C ILE A 503 -31.73 20.38 -4.55
N SER A 504 -31.54 19.40 -3.67
CA SER A 504 -32.23 18.09 -3.63
C SER A 504 -32.38 17.36 -4.97
N MET A 505 -31.52 17.62 -5.98
CA MET A 505 -31.61 16.98 -7.30
C MET A 505 -31.49 15.46 -7.25
N ASN A 506 -30.75 14.93 -6.26
CA ASN A 506 -30.53 13.50 -6.09
C ASN A 506 -31.45 12.88 -5.01
N LEU A 507 -32.40 13.65 -4.48
CA LEU A 507 -33.40 13.18 -3.50
C LEU A 507 -34.76 13.02 -4.20
N GLU A 508 -35.64 12.21 -3.63
CA GLU A 508 -36.98 11.96 -4.18
C GLU A 508 -37.97 13.12 -3.91
N ASP A 509 -37.61 14.05 -3.03
CA ASP A 509 -38.45 15.17 -2.61
C ASP A 509 -38.56 16.27 -3.68
N THR A 510 -39.75 16.88 -3.80
CA THR A 510 -39.96 18.03 -4.68
C THR A 510 -39.28 19.27 -4.12
N ASN A 511 -38.33 19.83 -4.85
CA ASN A 511 -37.71 21.12 -4.53
C ASN A 511 -38.74 22.24 -4.39
N ARG A 512 -38.92 22.74 -3.16
CA ARG A 512 -39.67 23.97 -2.90
C ARG A 512 -38.69 25.03 -2.43
N LEU A 513 -38.53 26.06 -3.24
CA LEU A 513 -37.76 27.25 -2.88
C LEU A 513 -38.64 28.14 -2.00
N GLU A 514 -38.64 27.88 -0.70
CA GLU A 514 -39.41 28.65 0.28
C GLU A 514 -38.60 29.84 0.80
N GLY A 515 -39.25 30.98 1.06
CA GLY A 515 -38.61 32.12 1.73
C GLY A 515 -37.73 33.02 0.86
N ILE A 516 -37.74 32.87 -0.48
CA ILE A 516 -37.01 33.79 -1.36
C ILE A 516 -37.65 35.19 -1.32
N PRO A 517 -36.88 36.27 -1.04
CA PRO A 517 -37.40 37.63 -1.10
C PRO A 517 -37.91 38.00 -2.50
N PRO A 518 -39.06 38.71 -2.61
CA PRO A 518 -39.61 39.09 -3.92
C PRO A 518 -38.67 40.02 -4.70
N THR A 519 -37.85 40.81 -3.99
CA THR A 519 -36.79 41.65 -4.58
C THR A 519 -35.72 40.83 -5.28
N THR A 520 -35.35 39.68 -4.71
CA THR A 520 -34.35 38.77 -5.29
C THR A 520 -34.92 38.09 -6.53
N LEU A 521 -36.19 37.67 -6.50
CA LEU A 521 -36.88 37.14 -7.68
C LEU A 521 -36.95 38.16 -8.82
N GLN A 522 -37.27 39.42 -8.50
CA GLN A 522 -37.30 40.49 -9.49
C GLN A 522 -35.93 40.69 -10.14
N ARG A 523 -34.84 40.72 -9.35
CA ARG A 523 -33.47 40.84 -9.92
C ARG A 523 -33.11 39.68 -10.83
N ILE A 524 -33.50 38.46 -10.47
CA ILE A 524 -33.27 37.28 -11.33
C ILE A 524 -34.01 37.44 -12.67
N LEU A 525 -35.25 37.96 -12.65
CA LEU A 525 -36.00 38.28 -13.87
C LEU A 525 -35.37 39.43 -14.66
N ASP A 526 -34.76 40.41 -13.99
CA ASP A 526 -34.08 41.51 -14.66
C ASP A 526 -32.76 41.07 -15.34
N TRP A 527 -32.24 39.89 -15.00
CA TRP A 527 -31.05 39.29 -15.64
C TRP A 527 -31.38 38.46 -16.89
N THR A 528 -32.65 38.09 -17.09
CA THR A 528 -33.14 37.40 -18.30
C THR A 528 -33.55 38.39 -19.37
#